data_AF-A0A8K0NYD2-F1
#
_entry.id   AF-A0A8K0NYD2-F1
#
_cell.length_a   1.000
_cell.length_b   1.000
_cell.length_c   1.000
_cell.angle_alpha   90.00
_cell.angle_beta   90.00
_cell.angle_gamma   90.00
#
_symmetry.space_group_name_H-M   'P 1'
#
loop_
_entity.id
_entity.type
_entity.pdbx_description
1 polymer ?
#
loop_
_entity_poly.entity_id
_entity_poly.type
_entity_poly.pdbx_seq_one_letter_code
_entity_poly.pdbx_strand_id
1 'polypeptide(L)'
;MVIGSNDICIFACFDKDRHSGEMHLKMLRDALDYLHENVPRALVNLVLMPDILALHRIAKKPNICELTHIVECPCMFGANAASKIEFANKTLEDYRRVEREL
;
A
#
# COMPACT_ATOMS: atom_id res chain seq x y z
N MET A 1 3.68 9.15 -8.15
CA MET A 1 3.67 8.95 -6.69
C MET A 1 2.74 7.79 -6.41
N VAL A 2 3.23 6.68 -5.86
CA VAL A 2 2.40 5.53 -5.51
C VAL A 2 2.08 5.66 -4.02
N ILE A 3 0.81 5.89 -3.69
CA ILE A 3 0.30 6.07 -2.33
C ILE A 3 -0.30 4.74 -1.88
N GLY A 4 -0.16 4.36 -0.61
CA GLY A 4 -0.77 3.14 -0.05
C GLY A 4 0.18 1.95 0.10
N SER A 5 1.18 1.76 -0.79
CA SER A 5 2.05 0.57 -0.72
C SER A 5 2.92 0.51 0.52
N ASN A 6 3.55 1.63 0.89
CA ASN A 6 4.38 1.72 2.09
C ASN A 6 3.53 1.71 3.36
N ASP A 7 2.29 2.21 3.28
CA ASP A 7 1.33 2.19 4.38
C ASP A 7 1.03 0.75 4.82
N ILE A 8 0.71 -0.15 3.87
CA ILE A 8 0.47 -1.58 4.18
C ILE A 8 1.67 -2.20 4.89
N CYS A 9 2.89 -1.91 4.42
CA CYS A 9 4.12 -2.44 5.02
C CYS A 9 4.33 -1.96 6.47
N ILE A 10 4.14 -0.67 6.73
CA ILE A 10 4.29 -0.08 8.07
C ILE A 10 3.20 -0.58 9.01
N PHE A 11 1.94 -0.61 8.58
CA PHE A 11 0.81 -1.03 9.42
C PHE A 11 0.84 -2.52 9.72
N ALA A 12 1.28 -3.35 8.77
CA ALA A 12 1.54 -4.76 9.02
C ALA A 12 2.57 -4.94 10.15
N CYS A 13 3.56 -4.06 10.28
CA CYS A 13 4.56 -4.13 11.35
C CYS A 13 4.07 -3.59 12.69
N PHE A 14 3.58 -2.34 12.72
CA PHE A 14 3.57 -1.54 13.95
C PHE A 14 2.18 -1.14 14.44
N ASP A 15 1.16 -1.07 13.58
CA ASP A 15 -0.11 -0.48 13.97
C ASP A 15 -1.27 -1.00 13.13
N LYS A 16 -1.95 -2.02 13.66
CA LYS A 16 -3.12 -2.63 13.00
C LYS A 16 -4.41 -1.82 13.22
N ASP A 17 -4.44 -0.97 14.24
CA ASP A 17 -5.67 -0.34 14.73
C ASP A 17 -5.85 1.08 14.17
N ARG A 18 -4.77 1.74 13.74
CA ARG A 18 -4.84 3.08 13.12
C ARG A 18 -5.13 3.08 11.63
N HIS A 19 -5.25 1.93 11.00
CA HIS A 19 -5.38 1.83 9.56
C HIS A 19 -6.78 1.36 9.15
N SER A 20 -7.41 2.11 8.24
CA SER A 20 -8.70 1.79 7.63
C SER A 20 -8.77 2.35 6.21
N GLY A 21 -9.62 1.77 5.36
CA GLY A 21 -9.95 2.31 4.05
C GLY A 21 -10.43 3.75 4.13
N GLU A 22 -11.22 4.11 5.14
CA GLU A 22 -11.70 5.48 5.32
C GLU A 22 -10.57 6.49 5.59
N MET A 23 -9.56 6.11 6.38
CA MET A 23 -8.39 6.97 6.59
C MET A 23 -7.59 7.15 5.30
N HIS A 24 -7.41 6.08 4.51
CA HIS A 24 -6.76 6.15 3.21
C HIS A 24 -7.53 6.99 2.20
N LEU A 25 -8.85 6.83 2.14
CA LEU A 25 -9.74 7.65 1.32
C LEU A 25 -9.62 9.13 1.66
N LYS A 26 -9.60 9.45 2.96
CA LYS A 26 -9.38 10.83 3.42
C LYS A 26 -8.02 11.35 2.96
N MET A 27 -6.93 10.59 3.14
CA MET A 27 -5.59 11.00 2.72
C MET A 27 -5.49 11.21 1.21
N LEU A 28 -6.15 10.36 0.41
CA LEU A 28 -6.23 10.51 -1.04
C LEU A 28 -6.97 11.80 -1.43
N ARG A 29 -8.13 12.08 -0.81
CA ARG A 29 -8.88 13.32 -1.04
C ARG A 29 -8.05 14.55 -0.68
N ASP A 30 -7.46 14.57 0.51
CA ASP A 30 -6.62 15.69 0.97
C ASP A 30 -5.45 15.96 -0.02
N ALA A 31 -4.82 14.90 -0.56
CA ALA A 31 -3.75 15.04 -1.55
C ALA A 31 -4.25 15.52 -2.92
N LEU A 32 -5.41 15.03 -3.38
CA LEU A 32 -6.01 15.45 -4.65
C LEU A 32 -6.49 16.90 -4.60
N ASP A 33 -7.11 17.32 -3.49
CA ASP A 33 -7.54 18.69 -3.25
C ASP A 33 -6.33 19.63 -3.25
N TYR A 34 -5.24 19.26 -2.55
CA TYR A 34 -4.01 20.03 -2.57
C TYR A 34 -3.43 20.19 -3.99
N LEU A 35 -3.40 19.12 -4.78
CA LEU A 35 -2.94 19.18 -6.17
C LEU A 35 -3.84 20.04 -7.04
N HIS A 36 -5.16 19.97 -6.84
CA HIS A 36 -6.13 20.78 -7.55
C HIS A 36 -5.92 22.28 -7.28
N GLU A 37 -5.68 22.64 -6.02
CA GLU A 37 -5.46 24.03 -5.60
C GLU A 37 -4.11 24.61 -6.07
N ASN A 38 -3.05 23.79 -6.07
CA ASN A 38 -1.68 24.29 -6.26
C ASN A 38 -1.10 24.02 -7.65
N VAL A 39 -1.65 23.07 -8.40
CA VAL A 39 -1.16 22.69 -9.73
C VAL A 39 -2.30 22.76 -10.73
N PRO A 40 -2.76 23.98 -11.10
CA PRO A 40 -3.91 24.14 -11.96
C PRO A 40 -3.66 23.47 -13.31
N ARG A 41 -4.67 22.72 -13.78
CA ARG A 41 -4.67 21.93 -15.03
C ARG A 41 -3.78 20.68 -15.02
N ALA A 42 -3.31 20.23 -13.86
CA ALA A 42 -2.70 18.91 -13.75
C ALA A 42 -3.71 17.81 -14.12
N LEU A 43 -3.28 16.85 -14.95
CA LEU A 43 -4.00 15.61 -15.17
C LEU A 43 -3.49 14.58 -14.16
N VAL A 44 -4.35 14.19 -13.22
CA VAL A 44 -4.02 13.17 -12.22
C VAL A 44 -4.64 11.85 -12.66
N ASN A 45 -3.81 10.82 -12.78
CA ASN A 45 -4.26 9.45 -13.00
C ASN A 45 -4.24 8.69 -11.67
N LEU A 46 -5.42 8.49 -11.06
CA LEU A 46 -5.54 7.68 -9.85
C LEU A 46 -5.59 6.20 -10.23
N VAL A 47 -4.55 5.46 -9.84
CA VAL A 47 -4.45 4.02 -10.10
C VAL A 47 -4.77 3.27 -8.82
N LEU A 48 -5.63 2.25 -8.92
CA LEU A 48 -5.95 1.37 -7.80
C LEU A 48 -4.68 0.79 -7.18
N MET A 49 -4.71 0.64 -5.86
CA MET A 49 -3.61 0.10 -5.07
C MET A 49 -3.11 -1.23 -5.68
N PRO A 50 -1.83 -1.32 -6.08
CA PRO A 50 -1.28 -2.53 -6.70
C PRO A 50 -1.25 -3.72 -5.73
N ASP A 51 -1.32 -4.94 -6.27
CA ASP A 51 -1.23 -6.17 -5.46
C ASP A 51 0.22 -6.41 -5.06
N ILE A 52 0.63 -5.84 -3.93
CA ILE A 52 1.98 -6.04 -3.39
C ILE A 52 2.22 -7.47 -2.92
N LEU A 53 1.17 -8.27 -2.70
CA LEU A 53 1.30 -9.69 -2.31
C LEU A 53 1.72 -10.56 -3.49
N ALA A 54 1.56 -10.08 -4.73
CA ALA A 54 2.09 -10.75 -5.91
C ALA A 54 3.61 -10.97 -5.79
N LEU A 55 4.31 -10.09 -5.06
CA LEU A 55 5.75 -10.23 -4.79
C LEU A 55 6.08 -11.53 -4.06
N HIS A 56 5.21 -12.03 -3.16
CA HIS A 56 5.43 -13.35 -2.53
C HIS A 56 5.34 -14.52 -3.51
N ARG A 57 4.59 -14.34 -4.62
CA ARG A 57 4.33 -15.40 -5.61
C ARG A 57 5.41 -15.50 -6.68
N ILE A 58 6.32 -14.51 -6.77
CA ILE A 58 7.44 -14.54 -7.71
C ILE A 58 8.47 -15.57 -7.22
N ALA A 59 8.60 -16.68 -7.95
CA ALA A 59 9.64 -17.67 -7.72
C ALA A 59 11.00 -17.18 -8.24
N LYS A 60 12.10 -17.61 -7.60
CA LYS A 60 13.49 -17.34 -8.03
C LYS A 60 13.79 -15.84 -8.23
N LYS A 61 13.47 -15.03 -7.23
CA LYS A 61 13.83 -13.60 -7.25
C LYS A 61 15.35 -13.45 -7.28
N PRO A 62 15.90 -12.48 -8.03
CA PRO A 62 17.30 -12.09 -7.85
C PRO A 62 17.57 -11.71 -6.38
N ASN A 63 18.75 -12.05 -5.86
CA ASN A 63 19.11 -11.78 -4.46
C ASN A 63 18.92 -10.30 -4.07
N ILE A 64 19.17 -9.38 -5.01
CA ILE A 64 18.95 -7.95 -4.78
C ILE A 64 17.47 -7.62 -4.51
N CYS A 65 16.54 -8.28 -5.20
CA CYS A 65 15.11 -8.08 -5.00
C CYS A 65 14.66 -8.67 -3.67
N GLU A 66 15.22 -9.83 -3.29
CA GLU A 66 14.92 -10.46 -1.99
C GLU A 66 15.39 -9.59 -0.83
N LEU A 67 16.61 -9.05 -0.92
CA LEU A 67 17.14 -8.08 0.04
C LEU A 67 16.29 -6.81 0.09
N THR A 68 15.90 -6.28 -1.08
CA THR A 68 15.07 -5.06 -1.17
C THR A 68 13.74 -5.27 -0.44
N HIS A 69 13.05 -6.38 -0.65
CA HIS A 69 11.77 -6.64 0.02
C HIS A 69 11.91 -6.81 1.53
N ILE A 70 13.00 -7.42 2.00
CA ILE A 70 13.30 -7.54 3.43
C ILE A 70 13.57 -6.16 4.04
N VAL A 71 14.25 -5.26 3.34
CA VAL A 71 14.56 -3.91 3.84
C VAL A 71 13.33 -3.00 3.84
N GLU A 72 12.59 -2.96 2.73
CA GLU A 72 11.44 -2.07 2.56
C GLU A 72 10.21 -2.54 3.35
N CYS A 73 10.05 -3.85 3.52
CA CYS A 73 8.84 -4.44 4.11
C CYS A 73 9.17 -5.66 5.02
N PRO A 74 9.96 -5.47 6.10
CA PRO A 74 10.56 -6.55 6.88
C PRO A 74 9.54 -7.50 7.51
N CYS A 75 8.36 -7.03 7.93
CA CYS A 75 7.37 -7.90 8.56
C CYS A 75 6.60 -8.78 7.57
N MET A 76 6.58 -8.39 6.30
CA MET A 76 5.94 -9.17 5.24
C MET A 76 6.90 -10.21 4.67
N PHE A 77 8.20 -9.89 4.57
CA PHE A 77 9.21 -10.77 3.96
C PHE A 77 10.17 -11.42 4.98
N GLY A 78 9.99 -11.18 6.28
CA GLY A 78 10.76 -11.77 7.38
C GLY A 78 10.05 -12.89 8.14
N ALA A 79 10.54 -13.21 9.34
CA ALA A 79 9.93 -14.22 10.20
C ALA A 79 8.50 -13.83 10.62
N ASN A 80 7.56 -14.80 10.64
CA ASN A 80 6.13 -14.62 10.94
C ASN A 80 5.28 -13.93 9.85
N ALA A 81 5.75 -13.96 8.59
CA ALA A 81 5.06 -13.39 7.42
C ALA A 81 3.59 -13.82 7.23
N ALA A 82 3.22 -15.06 7.57
CA ALA A 82 1.90 -15.61 7.26
C ALA A 82 0.73 -14.76 7.83
N SER A 83 0.78 -14.43 9.12
CA SER A 83 -0.25 -13.58 9.77
C SER A 83 -0.24 -12.13 9.27
N LYS A 84 0.89 -11.67 8.73
CA LYS A 84 1.06 -10.32 8.19
C LYS A 84 0.54 -10.24 6.75
N ILE A 85 0.71 -11.31 5.97
CA ILE A 85 0.17 -11.46 4.62
C ILE A 85 -1.36 -11.42 4.63
N GLU A 86 -2.01 -12.11 5.58
CA GLU A 86 -3.48 -12.08 5.71
C GLU A 86 -3.99 -10.66 6.01
N PHE A 87 -3.35 -9.97 6.96
CA PHE A 87 -3.66 -8.58 7.27
C PHE A 87 -3.49 -7.68 6.04
N ALA A 88 -2.36 -7.79 5.34
CA ALA A 88 -2.07 -7.01 4.16
C ALA A 88 -3.07 -7.28 3.01
N ASN A 89 -3.56 -8.51 2.87
CA ASN A 89 -4.60 -8.82 1.87
C ASN A 89 -5.90 -8.10 2.18
N LYS A 90 -6.35 -8.16 3.45
CA LYS A 90 -7.57 -7.48 3.88
C LYS A 90 -7.46 -5.97 3.71
N THR A 91 -6.33 -5.39 4.09
CA THR A 91 -6.02 -3.97 3.89
C THR A 91 -6.04 -3.57 2.42
N LEU A 92 -5.40 -4.36 1.55
CA LEU A 92 -5.37 -4.13 0.11
C LEU A 92 -6.79 -4.11 -0.49
N GLU A 93 -7.63 -5.05 -0.07
CA GLU A 93 -9.03 -5.12 -0.52
C GLU A 93 -9.84 -3.89 -0.05
N ASP A 94 -9.64 -3.45 1.18
CA ASP A 94 -10.33 -2.27 1.73
C ASP A 94 -9.88 -0.97 1.05
N TYR A 95 -8.58 -0.80 0.78
CA TYR A 95 -8.06 0.33 -0.01
C TYR A 95 -8.67 0.36 -1.41
N ARG A 96 -8.64 -0.77 -2.12
CA ARG A 96 -9.24 -0.85 -3.45
C ARG A 96 -10.75 -0.62 -3.45
N ARG A 97 -11.44 -0.96 -2.36
CA ARG A 97 -12.88 -0.69 -2.20
C ARG A 97 -13.13 0.81 -2.20
N VAL A 98 -12.48 1.55 -1.29
CA VAL A 98 -12.68 3.00 -1.18
C VAL A 98 -12.15 3.77 -2.39
N GLU A 99 -11.08 3.32 -3.03
CA GLU A 99 -10.52 3.95 -4.23
C GLU A 99 -11.46 3.86 -5.44
N ARG A 100 -12.34 2.85 -5.50
CA ARG A 100 -13.37 2.73 -6.55
C ARG A 100 -14.56 3.67 -6.33
N GLU A 101 -14.66 4.26 -5.14
CA GLU A 101 -15.72 5.21 -4.77
C GLU A 101 -15.29 6.67 -5.00
N LEU A 102 -14.03 6.89 -5.42
CA LEU A 102 -13.46 8.18 -5.85
C LEU A 102 -13.73 8.42 -7.34
#